data_AF-A0A9E3F237-F1
#
_entry.id   AF-A0A9E3F237-F1
#
_cell.length_a   1.000
_cell.length_b   1.000
_cell.length_c   1.000
_cell.angle_alpha   90.00
_cell.angle_beta   90.00
_cell.angle_gamma   90.00
#
_symmetry.space_group_name_H-M   'P 1'
#
loop_
_entity.id
_entity.type
_entity.pdbx_description
1 polymer ?
#
loop_
_entity_poly.entity_id
_entity_poly.type
_entity_poly.pdbx_seq_one_letter_code
_entity_poly.pdbx_strand_id
1 'polypeptide(L)' 'MNELESEVSGTIREICVENAEPVEYGQVLFRIEPDA' A
#
# COMPACT_ATOMS: atom_id res chain seq x y z
N MET A 1 7.21 -13.05 -5.04
CA MET A 1 6.30 -12.11 -4.36
C MET A 1 7.20 -11.32 -3.43
N ASN A 2 7.37 -10.03 -3.68
CA ASN A 2 8.17 -9.19 -2.78
C ASN A 2 7.26 -8.79 -1.63
N GLU A 3 7.76 -8.88 -0.40
CA GLU A 3 7.06 -8.37 0.76
C GLU A 3 7.29 -6.86 0.85
N LEU A 4 6.22 -6.12 1.12
CA LEU A 4 6.25 -4.67 1.34
C LEU A 4 5.66 -4.43 2.73
N GLU A 5 6.52 -4.05 3.67
CA GLU A 5 6.10 -3.74 5.03
C GLU A 5 5.71 -2.26 5.14
N SER A 6 4.64 -1.99 5.90
CA SER A 6 4.25 -0.62 6.21
C SER A 6 5.16 -0.06 7.30
N GLU A 7 5.64 1.17 7.13
CA GLU A 7 6.42 1.88 8.16
C GLU A 7 5.53 2.40 9.30
N VAL A 8 4.21 2.39 9.13
CA VAL A 8 3.23 2.91 10.10
C VAL A 8 2.16 1.87 10.42
N SER A 9 1.67 1.90 11.67
CA SER A 9 0.43 1.22 12.06
C SER A 9 -0.77 2.09 11.73
N GLY A 10 -1.88 1.48 11.31
CA GLY A 10 -3.06 2.21 10.89
C GLY A 10 -4.09 1.35 10.18
N THR A 11 -5.14 1.99 9.70
CA THR A 11 -6.22 1.37 8.92
C THR A 11 -6.05 1.65 7.42
N ILE A 12 -6.12 0.61 6.57
CA ILE A 12 -6.13 0.78 5.11
C ILE A 12 -7.44 1.47 4.71
N ARG A 13 -7.33 2.68 4.15
CA ARG A 13 -8.47 3.45 3.63
C ARG A 13 -8.69 3.21 2.14
N GLU A 14 -7.64 2.89 1.40
CA GLU A 14 -7.71 2.69 -0.05
C GLU A 14 -6.64 1.67 -0.51
N ILE A 15 -7.04 0.81 -1.45
CA ILE A 15 -6.16 -0.05 -2.23
C ILE A 15 -6.16 0.52 -3.65
N CYS A 16 -5.01 0.98 -4.12
CA CYS A 16 -4.89 1.75 -5.37
C CYS A 16 -4.47 0.90 -6.58
N VAL A 17 -4.36 -0.42 -6.42
CA VAL A 17 -3.92 -1.35 -7.47
C VAL A 17 -4.70 -2.66 -7.38
N GLU A 18 -4.83 -3.35 -8.51
CA GLU A 18 -5.42 -4.68 -8.57
C GLU A 18 -4.36 -5.80 -8.47
N ASN A 19 -4.81 -7.00 -8.10
CA ASN A 19 -3.92 -8.15 -8.06
C ASN A 19 -3.43 -8.50 -9.48
N ALA A 20 -2.13 -8.81 -9.59
CA ALA A 20 -1.43 -9.07 -10.86
C ALA A 20 -1.33 -7.88 -11.82
N GLU A 21 -1.67 -6.66 -11.38
CA GLU A 21 -1.40 -5.43 -12.11
C GLU A 21 0.11 -5.10 -12.07
N PRO A 22 0.73 -4.70 -13.20
CA PRO A 22 2.12 -4.23 -13.20
C PRO A 22 2.24 -2.89 -12.45
N VAL A 23 3.32 -2.72 -11.68
CA VAL A 23 3.58 -1.50 -10.91
C VAL A 23 4.93 -0.89 -11.25
N GLU A 24 5.03 0.43 -11.15
CA GLU A 24 6.26 1.20 -11.36
C GLU A 24 6.87 1.70 -10.04
N TYR A 25 8.16 2.05 -10.08
CA TYR A 25 8.83 2.61 -8.91
C TYR A 25 8.18 3.93 -8.46
N GLY A 26 7.83 4.01 -7.19
CA GLY A 26 7.16 5.18 -6.61
C GLY A 26 5.64 5.23 -6.81
N GLN A 27 5.04 4.22 -7.44
CA GLN A 27 3.59 4.11 -7.54
C GLN A 27 2.95 3.89 -6.17
N VAL A 28 1.84 4.58 -5.91
CA VAL A 28 1.05 4.42 -4.68
C VAL A 28 0.27 3.10 -4.74
N LEU A 29 0.46 2.24 -3.76
CA LEU A 29 -0.23 0.94 -3.67
C LEU A 29 -1.38 0.96 -2.66
N PHE A 30 -1.17 1.62 -1.52
CA PHE A 30 -2.13 1.70 -0.42
C PHE A 30 -2.14 3.09 0.19
N ARG A 31 -3.30 3.52 0.69
CA ARG A 31 -3.41 4.68 1.58
C ARG A 31 -3.82 4.21 2.96
N ILE A 32 -3.01 4.59 3.95
CA ILE A 32 -3.19 4.20 5.35
C ILE A 32 -3.53 5.45 6.14
N GLU A 33 -4.59 5.38 6.95
CA GLU A 33 -4.84 6.35 8.01
C GLU A 33 -4.09 5.87 9.27
N PRO A 34 -3.05 6.59 9.73
CA PRO A 34 -2.25 6.15 10.87
C PRO A 34 -3.06 6.12 12.17
N ASP A 35 -2.76 5.15 13.03
CA ASP A 35 -3.26 5.16 14.41
C ASP A 35 -2.54 6.28 15.19
N ALA A 36 -3.29 7.06 15.98
CA ALA A 36 -2.77 8.21 16.73
C ALA A 36 -1.83 7.83 17.87
#